data_AF-A0A6J6ZLB2-F1
#
_entry.id   AF-A0A6J6ZLB2-F1
#
_cell.length_a   1.000
_cell.length_b   1.000
_cell.length_c   1.000
_cell.angle_alpha   90.00
_cell.angle_beta   90.00
_cell.angle_gamma   90.00
#
_symmetry.space_group_name_H-M   'P 1'
#
loop_
_entity.id
_entity.type
_entity.pdbx_description
1 polymer ?
#
loop_
_entity_poly.entity_id
_entity_poly.type
_entity_poly.pdbx_seq_one_letter_code
_entity_poly.pdbx_strand_id
1 'polypeptide(L)'
;MEVVETLTKFGEKIGVAFQVADDLLDIASTETASGKTPGTDLKEGVPTLVTLFVMADNDPADKVLIEKLSKPISDQDLAGVIKELRNHKALKKVQDYLSNVAKEANQLLVDLPNGPAKSALENLTFALVNRST
;
A
#
# COMPACT_ATOMS: atom_id res chain seq x y z
N MET A 1 14.89 -13.28 -21.44
CA MET A 1 14.75 -11.82 -21.34
C MET A 1 16.14 -11.24 -21.07
N GLU A 2 16.51 -10.10 -21.64
CA GLU A 2 17.80 -9.48 -21.32
C GLU A 2 17.81 -9.05 -19.85
N VAL A 3 18.92 -9.24 -19.12
CA VAL A 3 19.00 -8.97 -17.67
C VAL A 3 18.51 -7.57 -17.31
N VAL A 4 18.84 -6.58 -18.15
CA VAL A 4 18.40 -5.19 -17.98
C VAL A 4 16.88 -5.09 -18.00
N GLU A 5 16.20 -5.69 -18.97
CA GLU A 5 14.74 -5.67 -19.07
C GLU A 5 14.06 -6.35 -17.86
N THR A 6 14.65 -7.44 -17.35
CA THR A 6 14.17 -8.09 -16.12
C THR A 6 14.24 -7.16 -14.93
N LEU A 7 15.38 -6.50 -14.75
CA LEU A 7 15.59 -5.59 -13.64
C LEU A 7 14.75 -4.31 -13.76
N THR A 8 14.49 -3.84 -14.98
CA THR A 8 13.54 -2.73 -15.21
C THR A 8 12.14 -3.09 -14.73
N LYS A 9 11.58 -4.22 -15.20
CA LYS A 9 10.24 -4.68 -14.79
C LYS A 9 10.16 -4.97 -13.29
N PHE A 10 11.24 -5.52 -12.72
CA PHE A 10 11.34 -5.73 -11.28
C PHE A 10 11.29 -4.38 -10.52
N GLY A 11 12.10 -3.40 -10.94
CA GLY A 11 12.14 -2.07 -10.33
C GLY A 11 10.80 -1.35 -10.37
N GLU A 12 10.08 -1.42 -11.50
CA GLU A 12 8.72 -0.86 -11.62
C GLU A 12 7.76 -1.50 -10.60
N LYS A 13 7.75 -2.83 -10.47
CA LYS A 13 6.90 -3.53 -9.51
C LYS A 13 7.27 -3.20 -8.06
N ILE A 14 8.56 -3.12 -7.75
CA ILE A 14 9.04 -2.72 -6.43
C ILE A 14 8.63 -1.28 -6.12
N GLY A 15 8.72 -0.35 -7.07
CA GLY A 15 8.29 1.03 -6.88
C GLY A 15 6.81 1.12 -6.52
N VAL A 16 5.96 0.38 -7.24
CA VAL A 16 4.52 0.27 -6.93
C VAL A 16 4.30 -0.33 -5.54
N ALA A 17 4.95 -1.44 -5.23
CA ALA A 17 4.83 -2.08 -3.91
C ALA A 17 5.27 -1.15 -2.77
N PHE A 18 6.34 -0.38 -2.97
CA PHE A 18 6.84 0.57 -2.00
C PHE A 18 5.82 1.67 -1.70
N GLN A 19 5.25 2.30 -2.75
CA GLN A 19 4.25 3.34 -2.56
C GLN A 19 3.00 2.81 -1.84
N VAL A 20 2.50 1.65 -2.27
CA VAL A 20 1.32 1.04 -1.65
C VAL A 20 1.57 0.68 -0.18
N ALA A 21 2.78 0.20 0.15
CA ALA A 21 3.17 -0.09 1.51
C ALA A 21 3.25 1.18 2.37
N ASP A 22 3.70 2.30 1.81
CA ASP A 22 3.77 3.60 2.49
C ASP A 22 2.36 4.17 2.76
N ASP A 23 1.48 4.15 1.75
CA ASP A 23 0.07 4.53 1.89
C ASP A 23 -0.64 3.68 2.96
N LEU A 24 -0.36 2.37 2.98
CA LEU A 24 -0.89 1.45 4.01
C LEU A 24 -0.37 1.81 5.39
N LEU A 25 0.90 2.20 5.53
CA LEU A 25 1.48 2.62 6.80
C LEU A 25 0.83 3.90 7.32
N ASP A 26 0.51 4.86 6.45
CA ASP A 26 -0.18 6.10 6.84
C ASP A 26 -1.57 5.83 7.42
N ILE A 27 -2.22 4.71 7.05
CA ILE A 27 -3.52 4.32 7.62
C ILE A 27 -3.38 3.32 8.78
N ALA A 28 -2.53 2.31 8.67
CA ALA A 28 -2.47 1.17 9.59
C ALA A 28 -1.61 1.42 10.85
N SER A 29 -0.63 2.32 10.78
CA SER A 29 0.32 2.52 11.89
C SER A 29 -0.34 3.13 13.14
N THR A 30 0.10 2.72 14.33
CA THR A 30 -0.25 3.41 15.58
C THR A 30 0.73 4.55 15.81
N GLU A 31 0.28 5.65 16.43
CA GLU A 31 1.14 6.82 16.75
C GLU A 31 2.43 6.43 17.48
N THR A 32 2.37 5.37 18.29
CA THR A 32 3.50 4.81 19.05
C THR A 32 4.60 4.19 18.18
N ALA A 33 4.30 3.78 16.95
CA ALA A 33 5.23 3.05 16.09
C ALA A 33 6.01 3.97 15.12
N SER A 34 5.44 5.10 14.69
CA SER A 34 6.04 5.97 13.67
C SER A 34 6.50 7.34 14.20
N GLY A 35 6.04 7.75 15.40
CA GLY A 35 6.27 9.11 15.92
C GLY A 35 5.54 10.21 15.13
N LYS A 36 4.74 9.86 14.13
CA LYS A 36 3.88 10.75 13.34
C LYS A 36 2.40 10.39 13.57
N THR A 37 1.52 11.39 13.51
CA THR A 37 0.08 11.15 13.46
C THR A 37 -0.27 10.52 12.10
N PRO A 38 -0.86 9.31 12.07
CA PRO A 38 -1.29 8.67 10.82
C PRO A 38 -2.38 9.50 10.11
N GLY A 39 -2.51 9.34 8.79
CA GLY A 39 -3.57 9.96 7.98
C GLY A 39 -3.18 11.29 7.34
N THR A 40 -1.89 11.48 7.01
CA THR A 40 -1.42 12.70 6.33
C THR A 40 -2.12 12.85 4.97
N ASP A 41 -2.20 11.77 4.20
CA ASP A 41 -2.82 11.81 2.86
C ASP A 41 -4.31 12.15 2.95
N LEU A 42 -4.99 11.63 3.96
CA LEU A 42 -6.40 11.93 4.24
C LEU A 42 -6.61 13.41 4.56
N LYS A 43 -5.71 14.01 5.35
CA LYS A 43 -5.77 15.45 5.67
C LYS A 43 -5.56 16.33 4.45
N GLU A 44 -4.70 15.90 3.53
CA GLU A 44 -4.42 16.65 2.29
C GLU A 44 -5.45 16.36 1.19
N GLY A 45 -6.31 15.36 1.38
CA GLY A 45 -7.28 14.91 0.37
C GLY A 45 -6.62 14.18 -0.80
N VAL A 46 -5.45 13.60 -0.58
CA VAL A 46 -4.72 12.80 -1.57
C VAL A 46 -5.33 11.40 -1.63
N PRO A 47 -5.86 10.97 -2.78
CA PRO A 47 -6.41 9.63 -2.92
C PRO A 47 -5.30 8.58 -2.91
N THR A 48 -5.41 7.59 -2.02
CA THR A 48 -4.54 6.40 -1.98
C THR A 48 -5.32 5.17 -2.46
N LEU A 49 -4.63 4.06 -2.70
CA LEU A 49 -5.31 2.86 -3.22
C LEU A 49 -6.43 2.36 -2.30
N VAL A 50 -6.30 2.55 -0.98
CA VAL A 50 -7.35 2.17 -0.01
C VAL A 50 -8.61 3.00 -0.25
N THR A 51 -8.49 4.33 -0.33
CA THR A 51 -9.64 5.22 -0.49
C THR A 51 -10.28 5.05 -1.87
N LEU A 52 -9.47 4.83 -2.91
CA LEU A 52 -9.96 4.53 -4.26
C LEU A 52 -10.77 3.24 -4.30
N PHE A 53 -10.38 2.18 -3.57
CA PHE A 53 -11.19 0.96 -3.50
C PHE A 53 -12.52 1.16 -2.78
N VAL A 54 -12.57 1.98 -1.71
CA VAL A 54 -13.85 2.33 -1.06
C VAL A 54 -14.78 3.04 -2.06
N MET A 55 -14.26 4.04 -2.76
CA MET A 55 -15.03 4.82 -3.74
C MET A 55 -15.48 3.97 -4.93
N ALA A 56 -14.63 3.07 -5.41
CA ALA A 56 -14.91 2.23 -6.57
C ALA A 56 -15.93 1.12 -6.27
N ASP A 57 -15.93 0.54 -5.06
CA ASP A 57 -16.93 -0.44 -4.64
C ASP A 57 -18.34 0.19 -4.59
N ASN A 58 -18.42 1.48 -4.28
CA ASN A 58 -19.66 2.28 -4.21
C ASN A 58 -20.79 1.56 -3.43
N ASP A 59 -20.42 0.91 -2.33
CA ASP A 59 -21.35 0.22 -1.45
C ASP A 59 -22.28 1.24 -0.78
N PRO A 60 -23.61 1.06 -0.81
CA PRO A 60 -24.53 1.95 -0.12
C PRO A 60 -24.22 2.12 1.37
N ALA A 61 -23.62 1.10 2.02
CA ALA A 61 -23.19 1.18 3.41
C ALA A 61 -22.06 2.20 3.64
N ASP A 62 -21.22 2.44 2.63
CA ASP A 62 -20.06 3.31 2.69
C ASP A 62 -20.36 4.74 2.25
N LYS A 63 -21.63 5.09 1.96
CA LYS A 63 -22.00 6.40 1.38
C LYS A 63 -21.44 7.59 2.16
N VAL A 64 -21.50 7.56 3.49
CA VAL A 64 -20.98 8.63 4.36
C VAL A 64 -19.46 8.66 4.32
N LEU A 65 -18.81 7.50 4.31
CA LEU A 65 -17.36 7.39 4.19
C LEU A 65 -16.88 7.94 2.84
N ILE A 66 -17.54 7.57 1.74
CA ILE A 66 -17.23 8.06 0.39
C ILE A 66 -17.32 9.59 0.33
N GLU A 67 -18.36 10.19 0.91
CA GLU A 67 -18.49 11.66 0.97
C GLU A 67 -17.38 12.34 1.79
N LYS A 68 -16.91 11.69 2.87
CA LYS A 68 -15.77 12.18 3.63
C LYS A 68 -14.47 12.08 2.83
N LEU A 69 -14.26 10.96 2.14
CA LEU A 69 -13.04 10.70 1.36
C LEU A 69 -12.93 11.56 0.09
N SER A 70 -14.02 12.16 -0.39
CA SER A 70 -14.01 13.01 -1.60
C SER A 70 -13.43 14.41 -1.38
N LYS A 71 -12.90 14.71 -0.18
CA LYS A 71 -12.34 16.00 0.22
C LYS A 71 -11.29 15.83 1.32
N PRO A 72 -10.45 16.85 1.57
CA PRO A 72 -9.57 16.90 2.73
C PRO A 72 -10.30 16.64 4.05
N ILE A 73 -9.73 15.81 4.92
CA ILE A 73 -10.31 15.43 6.22
C ILE A 73 -9.80 16.34 7.33
N SER A 74 -10.73 16.84 8.16
CA SER A 74 -10.40 17.69 9.30
C SER A 74 -9.70 16.90 10.42
N ASP A 75 -8.89 17.58 11.24
CA ASP A 75 -8.27 16.94 12.42
C ASP A 75 -9.30 16.32 13.38
N GLN A 76 -10.51 16.90 13.45
CA GLN A 76 -11.60 16.41 14.29
C GLN A 76 -12.17 15.07 13.78
N ASP A 77 -12.24 14.88 12.46
CA ASP A 77 -12.83 13.69 11.83
C ASP A 77 -11.79 12.58 11.58
N LEU A 78 -10.51 12.93 11.52
CA LEU A 78 -9.43 12.06 11.06
C LEU A 78 -9.37 10.72 11.78
N ALA A 79 -9.36 10.75 13.12
CA ALA A 79 -9.28 9.53 13.92
C ALA A 79 -10.46 8.58 13.68
N GLY A 80 -11.66 9.14 13.44
CA GLY A 80 -12.85 8.36 13.12
C GLY A 80 -12.75 7.68 11.76
N VAL A 81 -12.28 8.43 10.75
CA VAL A 81 -12.13 7.90 9.38
C VAL A 81 -11.02 6.86 9.32
N ILE A 82 -9.88 7.08 9.98
CA ILE A 82 -8.80 6.07 10.07
C ILE A 82 -9.34 4.78 10.69
N LYS A 83 -10.09 4.88 11.78
CA LYS A 83 -10.69 3.70 12.43
C LYS A 83 -11.64 2.96 11.49
N GLU A 84 -12.45 3.69 10.73
CA GLU A 84 -13.38 3.13 9.75
C GLU A 84 -12.61 2.38 8.64
N LEU A 85 -11.59 3.02 8.03
CA LEU A 85 -10.73 2.43 7.00
C LEU A 85 -9.98 1.20 7.49
N ARG A 86 -9.46 1.21 8.72
CA ARG A 86 -8.77 0.04 9.32
C ARG A 86 -9.65 -1.20 9.45
N ASN A 87 -10.96 -1.01 9.60
CA ASN A 87 -11.92 -2.10 9.71
C ASN A 87 -12.61 -2.40 8.36
N HIS A 88 -12.32 -1.61 7.33
CA HIS A 88 -12.97 -1.72 6.04
C HIS A 88 -12.31 -2.79 5.16
N LYS A 89 -13.13 -3.51 4.38
CA LYS A 89 -12.69 -4.57 3.44
C LYS A 89 -11.65 -4.08 2.41
N ALA A 90 -11.66 -2.79 2.08
CA ALA A 90 -10.68 -2.19 1.16
C ALA A 90 -9.24 -2.29 1.68
N LEU A 91 -9.01 -2.19 2.98
CA LEU A 91 -7.66 -2.32 3.54
C LEU A 91 -7.08 -3.69 3.21
N LYS A 92 -7.88 -4.75 3.41
CA LYS A 92 -7.49 -6.12 3.06
C LYS A 92 -7.26 -6.29 1.56
N LYS A 93 -8.11 -5.70 0.70
CA LYS A 93 -7.91 -5.71 -0.76
C LYS A 93 -6.55 -5.11 -1.15
N VAL A 94 -6.14 -4.01 -0.52
CA VAL A 94 -4.83 -3.38 -0.78
C VAL A 94 -3.67 -4.24 -0.26
N GLN A 95 -3.79 -4.86 0.91
CA GLN A 95 -2.77 -5.79 1.42
C GLN A 95 -2.60 -7.02 0.50
N ASP A 96 -3.70 -7.54 -0.04
CA ASP A 96 -3.66 -8.66 -0.99
C ASP A 96 -3.06 -8.22 -2.33
N TYR A 97 -3.38 -7.02 -2.80
CA TYR A 97 -2.75 -6.41 -3.97
C TYR A 97 -1.23 -6.26 -3.78
N LEU A 98 -0.78 -5.71 -2.66
CA LEU A 98 0.65 -5.57 -2.33
C LEU A 98 1.37 -6.93 -2.35
N SER A 99 0.75 -7.95 -1.74
CA SER A 99 1.28 -9.31 -1.72
C SER A 99 1.42 -9.89 -3.13
N ASN A 100 0.45 -9.63 -4.02
CA ASN A 100 0.50 -10.06 -5.41
C ASN A 100 1.60 -9.35 -6.21
N VAL A 101 1.75 -8.03 -6.06
CA VAL A 101 2.83 -7.28 -6.72
C VAL A 101 4.21 -7.79 -6.30
N ALA A 102 4.41 -8.05 -5.00
CA ALA A 102 5.67 -8.61 -4.49
C ALA A 102 5.94 -10.02 -5.04
N LYS A 103 4.91 -10.87 -5.14
CA LYS A 103 5.02 -12.19 -5.76
C LYS A 103 5.42 -12.10 -7.24
N GLU A 104 4.76 -11.21 -7.99
CA GLU A 104 5.07 -10.98 -9.40
C GLU A 104 6.49 -10.43 -9.58
N ALA A 105 6.96 -9.56 -8.68
CA ALA A 105 8.34 -9.06 -8.69
C ALA A 105 9.35 -10.20 -8.49
N ASN A 106 9.16 -11.06 -7.48
CA ASN A 106 10.03 -12.23 -7.28
C ASN A 106 10.04 -13.17 -8.47
N GLN A 107 8.90 -13.35 -9.14
CA GLN A 107 8.81 -14.26 -10.27
C GLN A 107 9.65 -13.82 -11.47
N LEU A 108 9.90 -12.50 -11.61
CA LEU A 108 10.82 -11.97 -12.62
C LEU A 108 12.29 -12.35 -12.35
N LEU A 109 12.67 -12.58 -11.09
CA LEU A 109 14.06 -12.87 -10.70
C LEU A 109 14.46 -14.32 -10.93
N VAL A 110 13.51 -15.23 -11.20
CA VAL A 110 13.74 -16.69 -11.28
C VAL A 110 14.87 -17.04 -12.25
N ASP A 111 14.88 -16.41 -13.43
CA ASP A 111 15.84 -16.69 -14.50
C ASP A 111 17.18 -15.96 -14.35
N LEU A 112 17.32 -15.09 -13.35
CA LEU A 112 18.59 -14.43 -13.08
C LEU A 112 19.60 -15.39 -12.42
N PRO A 113 20.91 -15.23 -12.69
CA PRO A 113 21.95 -16.01 -12.04
C PRO A 113 21.84 -15.97 -10.52
N ASN A 114 22.01 -17.13 -9.89
CA ASN A 114 22.03 -17.21 -8.44
C ASN A 114 23.27 -16.50 -7.87
N GLY A 115 23.08 -15.77 -6.77
CA GLY A 115 24.15 -15.07 -6.09
C GLY A 115 23.62 -14.02 -5.12
N PRO A 116 24.51 -13.34 -4.39
CA PRO A 116 24.13 -12.39 -3.34
C PRO A 116 23.19 -11.28 -3.81
N ALA A 117 23.36 -10.81 -5.06
CA ALA A 117 22.52 -9.77 -5.64
C ALA A 117 21.06 -10.23 -5.81
N LYS A 118 20.83 -11.43 -6.38
CA LYS A 118 19.49 -11.99 -6.53
C LYS A 118 18.81 -12.17 -5.18
N SER A 119 19.51 -12.75 -4.20
CA SER A 119 18.97 -12.94 -2.85
C SER A 119 18.64 -11.62 -2.15
N ALA A 120 19.41 -10.55 -2.37
CA ALA A 120 19.10 -9.23 -1.84
C ALA A 120 17.80 -8.65 -2.43
N LEU A 121 17.59 -8.82 -3.75
CA LEU A 121 16.36 -8.38 -4.42
C LEU A 121 15.14 -9.19 -3.96
N GLU A 122 15.28 -10.50 -3.77
CA GLU A 122 14.24 -11.36 -3.21
C GLU A 122 13.88 -10.91 -1.78
N ASN A 123 14.89 -10.67 -0.93
CA ASN A 123 14.66 -10.19 0.44
C ASN A 123 13.99 -8.81 0.48
N LEU A 124 14.28 -7.92 -0.47
CA LEU A 124 13.63 -6.61 -0.56
C LEU A 124 12.11 -6.75 -0.73
N THR A 125 11.65 -7.67 -1.58
CA THR A 125 10.20 -7.90 -1.76
C THR A 125 9.54 -8.36 -0.47
N PHE A 126 10.18 -9.25 0.29
CA PHE A 126 9.68 -9.77 1.56
C PHE A 126 9.61 -8.66 2.61
N ALA A 127 10.67 -7.84 2.70
CA ALA A 127 10.70 -6.73 3.63
C ALA A 127 9.55 -5.73 3.39
N LEU A 128 9.18 -5.47 2.12
CA LEU A 128 8.10 -4.54 1.79
C LEU A 128 6.72 -5.03 2.20
N VAL A 129 6.42 -6.32 2.00
CA VAL A 129 5.12 -6.89 2.40
C VAL A 129 4.96 -6.89 3.92
N ASN A 130 6.02 -7.21 4.66
CA ASN A 130 5.97 -7.26 6.13
C ASN A 130 6.11 -5.89 6.80
N ARG A 131 6.46 -4.84 6.06
CA ARG A 131 6.52 -3.48 6.61
C ARG A 131 5.13 -2.93 6.93
N SER A 132 4.08 -3.47 6.30
CA SER A 132 2.71 -2.95 6.37
C SER A 132 1.80 -3.67 7.40
N THR A 133 2.36 -4.56 8.24
CA THR A 133 1.64 -5.34 9.26
C THR A 133 2.21 -5.12 10.65
#